data_AF-A0A8J6TT40-F1
#
_entry.id   AF-A0A8J6TT40-F1
#
_cell.length_a   1.000
_cell.length_b   1.000
_cell.length_c   1.000
_cell.angle_alpha   90.00
_cell.angle_beta   90.00
_cell.angle_gamma   90.00
#
_symmetry.space_group_name_H-M   'P 1'
#
loop_
_entity.id
_entity.type
_entity.pdbx_description
1 polymer ?
#
loop_
_entity_poly.entity_id
_entity_poly.type
_entity_poly.pdbx_seq_one_letter_code
_entity_poly.pdbx_strand_id
1 'polypeptide(L)' 'MLELTKKVLKKVSFDAFLFQKELYKALKWITDAEEVKKFREWCIVEFGATYPVIIKKAFDSKKLALEKR' A
#
# COMPACT_ATOMS: atom_id res chain seq x y z
N MET A 1 -0.52 -12.76 -5.57
CA MET A 1 0.00 -12.24 -4.27
C MET A 1 -0.79 -11.03 -3.74
N LEU A 2 -1.31 -10.16 -4.60
CA LEU A 2 -2.11 -9.00 -4.19
C LEU A 2 -3.37 -9.35 -3.38
N GLU A 3 -4.05 -10.45 -3.66
CA GLU A 3 -5.31 -10.80 -2.99
C GLU A 3 -5.15 -11.05 -1.48
N LEU A 4 -4.09 -11.74 -1.05
CA LEU A 4 -3.80 -11.94 0.37
C LEU A 4 -3.51 -10.62 1.07
N THR A 5 -2.71 -9.78 0.43
CA THR A 5 -2.40 -8.43 0.91
C THR A 5 -3.68 -7.59 1.09
N LYS A 6 -4.56 -7.60 0.09
CA LYS A 6 -5.84 -6.88 0.15
C LYS A 6 -6.70 -7.37 1.32
N LYS A 7 -6.79 -8.69 1.53
CA LYS A 7 -7.50 -9.28 2.68
C LYS A 7 -6.90 -8.85 4.02
N VAL A 8 -5.57 -8.86 4.14
CA VAL A 8 -4.88 -8.42 5.36
C VAL A 8 -5.16 -6.95 5.63
N LEU A 9 -5.00 -6.08 4.63
CA LEU A 9 -5.25 -4.64 4.78
C LEU A 9 -6.68 -4.34 5.21
N LYS A 10 -7.68 -5.02 4.66
CA LYS A 10 -9.08 -4.91 5.12
C LYS A 10 -9.27 -5.36 6.56
N LYS A 11 -8.54 -6.39 7.01
CA LYS A 11 -8.62 -6.86 8.39
C LYS A 11 -7.95 -5.89 9.37
N VAL A 12 -6.88 -5.21 8.96
CA VAL A 12 -6.11 -4.31 9.85
C VAL A 12 -6.51 -2.84 9.72
N SER A 13 -7.45 -2.49 8.83
CA SER A 13 -7.84 -1.10 8.56
C SER A 13 -8.55 -0.40 9.72
N PHE A 14 -8.93 -1.13 10.77
CA PHE A 14 -9.50 -0.53 11.98
C PHE A 14 -8.46 0.24 12.81
N ASP A 15 -7.16 -0.04 12.61
CA ASP A 15 -6.07 0.63 13.31
C ASP A 15 -5.10 1.27 12.31
N ALA A 16 -4.91 2.58 12.42
CA ALA A 16 -4.10 3.36 11.49
C ALA A 16 -2.63 2.92 11.48
N PHE A 17 -2.08 2.56 12.65
CA PHE A 17 -0.69 2.16 12.79
C PHE A 17 -0.45 0.76 12.22
N LEU A 18 -1.37 -0.19 12.47
CA LEU A 18 -1.32 -1.53 11.93
C LEU A 18 -1.53 -1.52 10.41
N PHE A 19 -2.50 -0.75 9.92
CA PHE A 19 -2.70 -0.52 8.49
C PHE A 19 -1.44 0.00 7.81
N GLN A 20 -0.80 1.01 8.40
CA GLN A 20 0.47 1.54 7.90
C GLN A 20 1.53 0.43 7.81
N LYS A 21 1.78 -0.31 8.91
CA LYS A 21 2.80 -1.36 8.93
C LYS A 21 2.56 -2.44 7.88
N GLU A 22 1.33 -2.91 7.74
CA GLU A 22 1.00 -3.93 6.75
C GLU A 22 1.04 -3.39 5.32
N LEU A 23 0.71 -2.11 5.10
CA LEU A 23 0.83 -1.47 3.79
C LEU A 23 2.30 -1.35 3.35
N TYR A 24 3.20 -0.95 4.26
CA TYR A 24 4.64 -0.91 3.95
C TYR A 24 5.21 -2.31 3.69
N LYS A 25 4.77 -3.31 4.45
CA LYS A 25 5.13 -4.71 4.16
C LYS A 25 4.66 -5.09 2.76
N ALA A 26 3.38 -4.91 2.43
CA ALA A 26 2.85 -5.20 1.10
C ALA A 26 3.71 -4.61 -0.03
N LEU A 27 4.04 -3.32 0.08
CA LEU A 27 4.87 -2.63 -0.91
C LEU A 27 6.30 -3.18 -0.99
N LYS A 28 6.84 -3.77 0.07
CA LYS A 28 8.16 -4.42 0.02
C LYS A 28 8.14 -5.69 -0.85
N TRP A 29 7.03 -6.41 -0.87
CA TRP A 29 6.90 -7.69 -1.58
C TRP A 29 6.56 -7.49 -3.06
N ILE A 30 5.85 -6.42 -3.40
CA ILE A 30 5.53 -6.10 -4.79
C ILE A 30 6.78 -5.48 -5.45
N THR A 31 7.40 -6.22 -6.36
CA THR A 31 8.59 -5.78 -7.10
C THR A 31 8.24 -5.18 -8.46
N ASP A 32 7.11 -5.59 -9.03
CA ASP A 32 6.66 -5.14 -10.34
C ASP A 32 6.00 -3.75 -10.26
N ALA A 33 6.43 -2.83 -11.12
CA ALA A 33 5.96 -1.44 -11.11
C ALA A 33 4.49 -1.30 -11.54
N GLU A 34 4.01 -2.14 -12.47
CA GLU A 34 2.61 -2.14 -12.88
C GLU A 34 1.69 -2.68 -11.77
N GLU A 35 2.11 -3.74 -11.06
CA GLU A 35 1.39 -4.23 -9.89
C GLU A 35 1.33 -3.19 -8.77
N VAL A 36 2.42 -2.45 -8.52
CA VAL A 36 2.42 -1.33 -7.55
C VAL A 36 1.39 -0.27 -7.95
N LYS A 37 1.28 0.06 -9.24
CA LYS A 37 0.32 1.04 -9.75
C LYS A 37 -1.13 0.57 -9.53
N LYS A 38 -1.45 -0.67 -9.94
CA LYS A 38 -2.77 -1.27 -9.73
C LYS A 38 -3.13 -1.35 -8.24
N PHE A 39 -2.15 -1.69 -7.41
CA PHE A 39 -2.34 -1.75 -5.96
C PHE A 39 -2.59 -0.37 -5.34
N ARG A 40 -1.88 0.66 -5.82
CA ARG A 40 -2.10 2.06 -5.41
C ARG A 40 -3.51 2.51 -5.69
N GLU A 41 -4.00 2.30 -6.90
CA GLU A 41 -5.37 2.67 -7.30
C GLU A 41 -6.40 2.00 -6.38
N TRP A 42 -6.21 0.70 -6.12
CA TRP A 42 -7.08 -0.03 -5.21
C TRP A 42 -7.03 0.51 -3.77
N CYS A 43 -5.85 0.83 -3.23
CA CYS A 43 -5.73 1.43 -1.89
C CYS A 43 -6.42 2.80 -1.81
N ILE A 44 -6.34 3.62 -2.87
CA ILE A 44 -7.01 4.92 -2.91
C ILE A 44 -8.52 4.75 -2.95
N VAL A 45 -9.04 3.80 -3.74
CA VAL A 45 -10.49 3.55 -3.82
C VAL A 45 -11.05 3.04 -2.48
N GLU A 46 -10.38 2.09 -1.84
CA GLU A 46 -10.91 1.47 -0.61
C GLU A 46 -10.63 2.28 0.66
N PHE A 47 -9.45 2.91 0.75
CA PHE A 47 -8.97 3.54 1.97
C PHE A 47 -8.62 5.03 1.80
N GLY A 48 -8.80 5.61 0.62
CA GLY A 48 -8.46 7.01 0.35
C GLY A 48 -9.27 8.00 1.18
N ALA A 49 -10.51 7.65 1.57
CA ALA A 49 -11.31 8.46 2.48
C ALA A 49 -10.82 8.38 3.93
N THR A 50 -10.28 7.24 4.36
CA THR A 50 -9.87 7.00 5.76
C THR A 50 -8.42 7.34 6.03
N TYR A 51 -7.50 6.94 5.14
CA TYR A 51 -6.04 7.04 5.32
C TYR A 51 -5.31 7.67 4.12
N PRO A 52 -5.75 8.83 3.59
CA PRO A 52 -5.13 9.44 2.41
C PRO A 52 -3.64 9.75 2.61
N VAL A 53 -3.28 10.23 3.81
CA VAL A 53 -1.90 10.61 4.14
C VAL A 53 -0.97 9.39 4.22
N ILE A 54 -1.44 8.30 4.82
CA ILE A 54 -0.65 7.07 4.97
C ILE A 54 -0.38 6.45 3.60
N ILE A 55 -1.41 6.36 2.76
CA ILE A 55 -1.30 5.86 1.39
C ILE A 55 -0.29 6.71 0.62
N LYS A 56 -0.46 8.04 0.60
CA LYS A 56 0.45 8.94 -0.11
C LYS A 56 1.91 8.72 0.33
N LYS A 57 2.19 8.70 1.64
CA LYS A 57 3.55 8.49 2.17
C LYS A 57 4.15 7.13 1.80
N ALA A 58 3.35 6.07 1.88
CA ALA A 58 3.82 4.71 1.60
C ALA A 58 4.23 4.55 0.12
N PHE A 59 3.41 5.04 -0.80
CA PHE A 59 3.69 4.94 -2.23
C PHE A 59 4.79 5.91 -2.70
N ASP A 60 4.91 7.09 -2.08
CA ASP A 60 6.01 8.03 -2.35
C ASP A 60 7.37 7.43 -1.95
N SER A 61 7.43 6.82 -0.76
CA SER A 61 8.61 6.10 -0.29
C SER A 61 9.01 4.94 -1.21
N LYS A 62 8.02 4.20 -1.75
CA LYS A 62 8.26 3.10 -2.68
C LYS A 62 8.74 3.58 -4.05
N LYS A 63 8.21 4.71 -4.54
CA LYS A 63 8.62 5.33 -5.81
C LYS A 63 10.11 5.70 -5.76
N LEU A 64 10.53 6.38 -4.70
CA LEU A 64 11.94 6.72 -4.43
C LEU A 64 12.87 5.49 -4.42
N ALA A 65 12.38 4.34 -3.96
CA ALA A 65 13.15 3.09 -3.93
C ALA A 65 13.28 2.41 -5.31
N LEU A 66 12.32 2.62 -6.20
CA LEU A 66 12.33 2.06 -7.56
C LEU A 66 13.15 2.94 -8.52
N GLU A 67 13.17 4.26 -8.34
CA GLU A 67 13.95 5.20 -9.17
C GLU A 67 15.46 5.14 -8.89
N LYS A 68 15.89 4.53 -7.78
CA LYS A 68 17.30 4.38 -7.38
C LYS A 68 17.94 3.04 -7.84
N ARG A 69 17.23 2.23 -8.63
CA ARG A 69 17.73 0.97 -9.20
C ARG A 69 17.93 1.10 -10.69
#